data_AF-A0A7S0F4X7-F1
#
_entry.id   AF-A0A7S0F4X7-F1
#
_cell.length_a   1.000
_cell.length_b   1.000
_cell.length_c   1.000
_cell.angle_alpha   90.00
_cell.angle_beta   90.00
_cell.angle_gamma   90.00
#
_symmetry.space_group_name_H-M   'P 1'
#
loop_
_entity.id
_entity.type
_entity.pdbx_description
1 polymer ?
#
loop_
_entity_poly.entity_id
_entity_poly.type
_entity_poly.pdbx_seq_one_letter_code
_entity_poly.pdbx_strand_id
1 'polypeptide(L)'
;KGEVSYTMVGRWEKVDETTLVVTELPVGKWTQQYKEFLESLMDTEGGKKEPFIKGYREYHTDTTVHFEVTMTEKRMEEAEELGIAKKFQLTRSLAISNMHLFNADGQIQRYDSPEQIMREFYGVRMEHYKRRKQQLEGELGRQLRVLDNKCRFIKEV
;
A
#
# COMPACT_ATOMS: atom_id res chain seq x y z
N LYS A 1 5.30 15.38 -20.86
CA LYS A 1 4.43 14.29 -20.35
C LYS A 1 4.44 14.42 -18.84
N GLY A 2 3.29 14.70 -18.22
CA GLY A 2 3.19 14.88 -16.77
C GLY A 2 3.62 13.61 -16.04
N GLU A 3 4.39 13.78 -14.98
CA GLU A 3 4.83 12.71 -14.11
C GLU A 3 3.60 12.09 -13.43
N VAL A 4 3.38 10.78 -13.60
CA VAL A 4 2.21 10.11 -13.00
C VAL A 4 2.39 10.10 -11.48
N SER A 5 1.48 10.77 -10.79
CA SER A 5 1.46 10.86 -9.33
C SER A 5 0.06 10.53 -8.82
N TYR A 6 0.02 9.89 -7.66
CA TYR A 6 -1.21 9.54 -6.97
C TYR A 6 -1.33 10.38 -5.72
N THR A 7 -2.54 10.82 -5.42
CA THR A 7 -2.87 11.46 -4.15
C THR A 7 -3.62 10.45 -3.29
N MET A 8 -3.03 10.09 -2.16
CA MET A 8 -3.63 9.21 -1.16
C MET A 8 -4.22 10.10 -0.07
N VAL A 9 -5.50 9.89 0.22
CA VAL A 9 -6.23 10.64 1.23
C VAL A 9 -6.72 9.65 2.28
N GLY A 10 -6.35 9.88 3.53
CA GLY A 10 -6.90 9.18 4.69
C GLY A 10 -8.39 9.48 4.85
N ARG A 11 -9.10 8.64 5.60
CA ARG A 11 -10.53 8.78 5.83
C ARG A 11 -10.77 9.56 7.11
N TRP A 12 -11.62 10.58 7.00
CA TRP A 12 -12.03 11.42 8.10
C TRP A 12 -13.47 11.86 7.93
N GLU A 13 -14.09 12.25 9.04
CA GLU A 13 -15.47 12.70 9.11
C GLU A 13 -15.62 13.74 10.21
N LYS A 14 -16.28 14.86 9.90
CA LYS A 14 -16.73 15.84 10.89
C LYS A 14 -18.02 15.30 11.51
N VAL A 15 -17.97 14.96 12.80
CA VAL A 15 -19.14 14.41 13.51
C VAL A 15 -20.02 15.54 14.06
N ASP A 16 -19.38 16.61 14.55
CA ASP A 16 -20.04 17.81 15.05
C ASP A 16 -19.13 19.05 14.85
N GLU A 17 -19.55 20.22 15.33
CA GLU A 17 -18.82 21.49 15.19
C GLU A 17 -17.47 21.51 15.94
N THR A 18 -17.20 20.52 16.79
CA THR A 18 -16.01 20.45 17.65
C THR A 18 -15.22 19.15 17.51
N THR A 19 -15.78 18.13 16.86
CA THR A 19 -15.24 16.77 16.81
C THR A 19 -14.95 16.32 15.37
N LEU A 20 -13.69 15.96 15.13
CA LEU A 20 -13.22 15.34 13.91
C LEU A 20 -12.82 13.89 14.17
N VAL A 21 -13.40 12.95 13.45
CA VAL A 21 -13.04 11.53 13.52
C VAL A 21 -12.14 11.16 12.35
N VAL A 22 -11.02 10.51 12.62
CA VAL A 22 -10.06 10.02 11.62
C VAL A 22 -9.98 8.51 11.74
N THR A 23 -10.47 7.79 10.73
CA THR A 23 -10.54 6.32 10.72
C THR A 23 -9.52 5.67 9.79
N GLU A 24 -8.79 6.45 9.00
CA GLU A 24 -7.73 5.91 8.12
C GLU A 24 -6.65 6.95 7.86
N LEU A 25 -5.40 6.52 7.83
CA LEU A 25 -4.24 7.36 7.52
C LEU A 25 -3.78 7.14 6.08
N PRO A 26 -3.18 8.15 5.42
CA PRO A 26 -2.58 7.94 4.12
C PRO A 26 -1.43 6.92 4.22
N VAL A 27 -1.29 6.08 3.18
CA VAL A 27 -0.30 4.99 3.15
C VAL A 27 1.11 5.50 3.48
N GLY A 28 1.78 4.76 4.38
CA GLY A 28 3.12 5.05 4.87
C GLY A 28 3.20 6.19 5.89
N LYS A 29 2.07 6.59 6.48
CA LYS A 29 2.01 7.33 7.75
C LYS A 29 1.66 6.35 8.87
N TRP A 30 2.50 6.29 9.90
CA TRP A 30 2.31 5.38 11.03
C TRP A 30 1.42 6.01 12.11
N THR A 31 0.65 5.19 12.83
CA THR A 31 -0.23 5.62 13.92
C THR A 31 0.52 6.43 14.99
N GLN A 32 1.69 5.94 15.42
CA GLN A 32 2.53 6.64 16.40
C GLN A 32 3.02 8.00 15.90
N GLN A 33 3.46 8.09 14.65
CA GLN A 33 3.87 9.37 14.04
C GLN A 33 2.70 10.36 13.94
N TYR A 34 1.49 9.84 13.66
CA TYR A 34 0.28 10.67 13.63
C TYR A 34 -0.10 11.17 15.03
N LYS A 35 0.06 10.33 16.05
CA LYS A 35 -0.15 10.68 17.46
C LYS A 35 0.76 11.82 17.90
N GLU A 36 2.06 11.71 17.65
CA GLU A 36 3.04 12.77 17.94
C GLU A 36 2.71 14.07 17.19
N PHE A 37 2.21 13.97 15.96
CA PHE A 37 1.71 15.12 15.22
C PHE A 37 0.48 15.77 15.89
N LEU A 38 -0.50 14.99 16.35
CA LEU A 38 -1.63 15.55 17.10
C LEU A 38 -1.18 16.19 18.42
N GLU A 39 -0.22 15.60 19.12
CA GLU A 39 0.38 16.17 20.33
C GLU A 39 1.04 17.53 20.05
N SER A 40 1.75 17.66 18.92
CA SER A 40 2.30 18.95 18.50
C SER A 40 1.23 20.03 18.23
N LEU A 41 0.00 19.64 17.92
CA LEU A 41 -1.14 20.56 17.76
C LEU A 41 -1.79 20.95 19.10
N MET A 42 -1.50 20.20 20.17
CA MET A 42 -1.86 20.55 21.55
C MET A 42 -0.81 21.43 22.22
N ASP A 43 0.44 21.36 21.77
CA ASP A 43 1.51 22.17 22.35
C ASP A 43 1.35 23.64 22.00
N THR A 44 1.30 24.47 23.05
CA THR A 44 1.27 25.92 22.93
C THR A 44 2.68 26.45 23.13
N GLU A 45 3.34 26.91 22.06
CA GLU A 45 4.66 27.56 22.17
C GLU A 45 4.65 28.65 23.26
N GLY A 46 5.27 28.36 24.41
CA GLY A 46 5.41 29.28 25.54
C GLY A 46 4.12 29.71 26.24
N GLY A 47 3.00 28.96 26.11
CA GLY A 47 1.75 29.23 26.84
C GLY A 47 0.98 30.50 26.42
N LYS A 48 1.39 31.15 25.31
CA LYS A 48 0.81 32.43 24.85
C LYS A 48 -0.25 32.29 23.76
N LYS A 49 -0.42 31.11 23.17
CA LYS A 49 -1.43 30.82 22.13
C LYS A 49 -2.33 29.69 22.59
N GLU A 50 -3.62 29.77 22.27
CA GLU A 50 -4.52 28.62 22.46
C GLU A 50 -4.15 27.48 21.51
N PRO A 51 -4.18 26.22 22.00
CA PRO A 51 -3.83 25.06 21.18
C PRO A 51 -4.81 24.90 20.02
N PHE A 52 -4.36 24.24 18.95
CA PHE A 52 -5.21 24.04 17.77
C PHE A 52 -6.26 22.95 18.05
N ILE A 53 -5.86 21.89 18.75
CA ILE A 53 -6.79 20.86 19.26
C ILE A 53 -6.77 20.88 20.79
N LYS A 54 -7.91 20.59 21.41
CA LYS A 54 -8.02 20.46 22.88
C LYS A 54 -7.51 19.11 23.38
N GLY A 55 -7.66 18.07 22.55
CA GLY A 55 -7.31 16.71 22.89
C GLY A 55 -7.75 15.73 21.81
N TYR A 56 -7.39 14.47 21.99
CA TYR A 56 -7.89 13.39 21.18
C TYR A 56 -8.12 12.13 22.03
N ARG A 57 -8.95 11.22 21.53
CA ARG A 57 -9.11 9.86 22.04
C ARG A 57 -8.71 8.87 20.96
N GLU A 58 -8.10 7.76 21.37
CA GLU A 58 -7.63 6.71 20.47
C GLU A 58 -8.40 5.40 20.73
N TYR A 59 -8.94 4.83 19.67
CA TYR A 59 -9.69 3.57 19.68
C TYR A 59 -9.10 2.58 18.65
N HIS A 60 -7.77 2.55 18.55
CA HIS A 60 -7.06 1.74 17.56
C HIS A 60 -7.09 0.25 17.92
N THR A 61 -6.92 -0.58 16.89
CA THR A 61 -6.48 -1.97 17.06
C THR A 61 -5.06 -2.14 16.51
N ASP A 62 -4.56 -3.36 16.51
CA ASP A 62 -3.33 -3.74 15.80
C ASP A 62 -3.39 -3.51 14.28
N THR A 63 -4.60 -3.40 13.73
CA THR A 63 -4.87 -3.41 12.28
C THR A 63 -5.72 -2.24 11.80
N THR A 64 -6.27 -1.41 12.70
CA THR A 64 -7.16 -0.30 12.35
C THR A 64 -6.82 0.97 13.11
N VAL A 65 -7.02 2.12 12.45
CA VAL A 65 -6.82 3.45 13.04
C VAL A 65 -8.18 4.09 13.37
N HIS A 66 -8.23 4.79 14.50
CA HIS A 66 -9.40 5.53 14.94
C HIS A 66 -9.01 6.62 15.95
N PHE A 67 -8.98 7.87 15.53
CA PHE A 67 -8.79 9.04 16.39
C PHE A 67 -10.07 9.85 16.44
N GLU A 68 -10.55 10.20 17.64
CA GLU A 68 -11.54 11.25 17.84
C GLU A 68 -10.81 12.50 18.32
N VAL A 69 -10.75 13.54 17.49
CA VAL A 69 -10.04 14.78 17.78
C VAL A 69 -11.02 15.86 18.17
N THR A 70 -10.83 16.47 19.33
CA THR A 70 -11.70 17.53 19.86
C THR A 70 -11.00 18.88 19.77
N MET A 71 -11.69 19.90 19.27
CA MET A 71 -11.20 21.29 19.18
C MET A 71 -12.30 22.30 19.55
N THR A 72 -12.05 23.61 19.39
CA THR A 72 -13.11 24.62 19.49
C THR A 72 -13.81 24.77 18.15
N GLU A 73 -15.06 25.21 18.14
CA GLU A 73 -15.83 25.51 16.92
C GLU A 73 -15.05 26.45 15.98
N LYS A 74 -14.47 27.51 16.52
CA LYS A 74 -13.59 28.42 15.78
C LYS A 74 -12.41 27.72 15.09
N ARG A 75 -11.77 26.74 15.75
CA ARG A 75 -10.65 25.99 15.16
C ARG A 75 -11.12 24.97 14.14
N MET A 76 -12.33 24.44 14.29
CA MET A 76 -12.96 23.57 13.32
C MET A 76 -13.28 24.32 12.02
N GLU A 77 -13.88 25.50 12.13
CA GLU A 77 -14.11 26.40 10.99
C GLU A 77 -12.79 26.76 10.29
N GLU A 78 -11.76 27.14 11.05
CA GLU A 78 -10.41 27.40 10.52
C GLU A 78 -9.84 26.17 9.79
N ALA A 79 -10.06 24.96 10.32
CA ALA A 79 -9.62 23.73 9.67
C ALA A 79 -10.38 23.42 8.37
N GLU A 80 -11.67 23.74 8.32
CA GLU A 80 -12.51 23.61 7.12
C GLU A 80 -12.08 24.59 6.03
N GLU A 81 -11.84 25.85 6.37
CA GLU A 81 -11.33 26.88 5.45
C GLU A 81 -9.97 26.50 4.86
N LEU A 82 -9.07 25.93 5.67
CA LEU A 82 -7.76 25.46 5.24
C LEU A 82 -7.80 24.11 4.49
N GLY A 83 -8.92 23.40 4.59
CA GLY A 83 -9.10 22.01 4.16
C GLY A 83 -8.60 21.02 5.21
N ILE A 84 -9.53 20.30 5.84
CA ILE A 84 -9.26 19.34 6.93
C ILE A 84 -8.18 18.33 6.54
N ALA A 85 -8.31 17.72 5.36
CA ALA A 85 -7.36 16.71 4.88
C ALA A 85 -5.91 17.23 4.77
N LYS A 86 -5.74 18.53 4.50
CA LYS A 86 -4.44 19.19 4.42
C LYS A 86 -3.95 19.57 5.81
N LYS A 87 -4.80 20.21 6.63
CA LYS A 87 -4.46 20.67 7.98
C LYS A 87 -4.05 19.53 8.89
N PHE A 88 -4.80 18.42 8.84
CA PHE A 88 -4.52 17.22 9.62
C PHE A 88 -3.52 16.28 8.94
N GLN A 89 -2.85 16.71 7.87
CA GLN A 89 -1.87 15.90 7.15
C GLN A 89 -2.37 14.49 6.80
N LEU A 90 -3.62 14.41 6.34
CA LEU A 90 -4.28 13.19 5.88
C LEU A 90 -4.14 13.01 4.37
N THR A 91 -3.40 13.89 3.69
CA THR A 91 -3.11 13.79 2.26
C THR A 91 -1.63 13.55 2.04
N ARG A 92 -1.29 12.59 1.19
CA ARG A 92 0.09 12.31 0.78
C ARG A 92 0.16 12.06 -0.74
N SER A 93 1.14 12.68 -1.39
CA SER A 93 1.45 12.42 -2.80
C SER A 93 2.46 11.28 -2.94
N LEU A 94 2.23 10.39 -3.89
CA LEU A 94 3.13 9.32 -4.29
C LEU A 94 3.45 9.45 -5.78
N ALA A 95 4.68 9.84 -6.10
CA ALA A 95 5.18 9.82 -7.46
C ALA A 95 5.70 8.42 -7.81
N ILE A 96 5.36 7.92 -8.99
CA ILE A 96 5.82 6.60 -9.48
C ILE A 96 6.86 6.71 -10.60
N SER A 97 7.57 7.84 -10.69
CA SER A 97 8.49 8.11 -11.80
C SER A 97 9.83 7.38 -11.74
N ASN A 98 10.14 6.76 -10.60
CA ASN A 98 11.41 6.08 -10.35
C ASN A 98 11.25 4.55 -10.27
N MET A 99 10.82 3.92 -11.36
CA MET A 99 10.70 2.45 -11.45
C MET A 99 11.94 1.87 -12.15
N HIS A 100 13.05 1.71 -11.41
CA HIS A 100 14.24 1.00 -11.90
C HIS A 100 14.27 -0.42 -11.34
N LEU A 101 14.32 -1.42 -12.22
CA LEU A 101 14.35 -2.84 -11.84
C LEU A 101 15.38 -3.58 -12.70
N PHE A 102 15.83 -4.74 -12.24
CA PHE A 102 16.56 -5.67 -13.10
C PHE A 102 15.59 -6.33 -14.09
N ASN A 103 15.92 -6.25 -15.37
CA ASN A 103 15.18 -6.90 -16.44
C ASN A 103 15.52 -8.40 -16.53
N ALA A 104 14.89 -9.12 -17.45
CA ALA A 104 15.11 -10.56 -17.66
C ALA A 104 16.57 -10.94 -17.96
N ASP A 105 17.36 -10.01 -18.51
CA ASP A 105 18.78 -10.18 -18.83
C ASP A 105 19.71 -9.75 -17.67
N GLY A 106 19.15 -9.38 -16.52
CA GLY A 106 19.90 -8.95 -15.34
C GLY A 106 20.46 -7.52 -15.45
N GLN A 107 19.96 -6.71 -16.37
CA GLN A 107 20.38 -5.32 -16.56
C GLN A 107 19.41 -4.35 -15.87
N ILE A 108 19.94 -3.27 -15.32
CA ILE A 108 19.10 -2.21 -14.74
C ILE A 108 18.37 -1.49 -15.86
N GLN A 109 17.05 -1.47 -15.78
CA GLN A 109 16.17 -0.82 -16.74
C GLN A 109 15.19 0.08 -16.02
N ARG A 110 14.98 1.29 -16.58
CA ARG A 110 13.91 2.20 -16.16
C ARG A 110 12.62 1.83 -16.89
N TYR A 111 11.52 1.74 -16.14
CA TYR A 111 10.18 1.54 -16.67
C TYR A 111 9.37 2.83 -16.48
N ASP A 112 8.64 3.23 -17.52
CA ASP A 112 7.82 4.45 -17.46
C ASP A 112 6.43 4.20 -16.89
N SER A 113 5.98 2.94 -16.89
CA SER A 113 4.67 2.56 -16.37
C SER A 113 4.66 1.12 -15.83
N PRO A 114 3.79 0.79 -14.85
CA PRO A 114 3.63 -0.58 -14.37
C PRO A 114 3.27 -1.58 -15.47
N GLU A 115 2.56 -1.15 -16.51
CA GLU A 115 2.20 -1.99 -17.65
C GLU A 115 3.41 -2.45 -18.46
N GLN A 116 4.49 -1.66 -18.53
CA GLN A 116 5.73 -2.10 -19.19
C GLN A 116 6.35 -3.28 -18.44
N ILE A 117 6.41 -3.19 -17.10
CA ILE A 117 6.89 -4.28 -16.23
C ILE A 117 6.02 -5.53 -16.45
N MET A 118 4.70 -5.37 -16.47
CA MET A 118 3.77 -6.48 -16.67
C MET A 118 3.91 -7.15 -18.05
N ARG A 119 4.14 -6.38 -19.12
CA ARG A 119 4.37 -6.94 -20.48
C ARG A 119 5.65 -7.75 -20.54
N GLU A 120 6.73 -7.28 -19.94
CA GLU A 120 8.00 -8.01 -19.89
C GLU A 120 7.85 -9.30 -19.07
N PHE A 121 7.27 -9.18 -17.86
CA PHE A 121 6.97 -10.33 -16.99
C PHE A 121 6.15 -11.40 -17.71
N TYR A 122 5.13 -11.00 -18.48
CA TYR A 122 4.30 -11.93 -19.22
C TYR A 122 5.11 -12.80 -20.19
N GLY A 123 6.06 -12.20 -20.93
CA GLY A 123 6.92 -12.93 -21.86
C GLY A 123 7.78 -13.98 -21.16
N VAL A 124 8.48 -13.56 -20.09
CA VAL A 124 9.32 -14.45 -19.26
C VAL A 124 8.48 -15.60 -18.68
N ARG A 125 7.31 -15.25 -18.14
CA ARG A 125 6.43 -16.21 -17.47
C ARG A 125 5.86 -17.25 -18.44
N MET A 126 5.48 -16.83 -19.65
CA MET A 126 4.99 -17.74 -20.69
C MET A 126 6.05 -18.76 -21.09
N GLU A 127 7.29 -18.33 -21.25
CA GLU A 127 8.40 -19.23 -21.56
C GLU A 127 8.64 -20.26 -20.43
N HIS A 128 8.53 -19.82 -19.17
CA HIS A 128 8.61 -20.73 -18.02
C HIS A 128 7.46 -21.74 -17.98
N TYR A 129 6.25 -21.36 -18.39
CA TYR A 129 5.14 -22.32 -18.52
C TYR A 129 5.42 -23.40 -19.55
N LYS A 130 6.02 -23.05 -20.70
CA LYS A 130 6.42 -24.04 -21.72
C LYS A 130 7.47 -25.01 -21.18
N ARG A 131 8.52 -24.49 -20.54
CA ARG A 131 9.57 -25.32 -19.90
C ARG A 131 9.00 -26.26 -18.85
N ARG A 132 8.11 -25.74 -18.00
CA ARG A 132 7.41 -26.55 -16.98
C ARG A 132 6.58 -27.67 -17.61
N LYS A 133 5.84 -27.37 -18.68
CA LYS A 133 5.04 -28.37 -19.41
C LYS A 133 5.94 -29.49 -19.97
N GLN A 134 7.03 -29.13 -20.64
CA GLN A 134 7.98 -30.10 -21.20
C GLN A 134 8.59 -31.01 -20.12
N GLN A 135 8.94 -30.44 -18.96
CA GLN A 135 9.44 -31.24 -17.83
C GLN A 135 8.38 -32.23 -17.32
N LEU A 136 7.14 -31.79 -17.16
CA LEU A 136 6.04 -32.67 -16.72
C LEU A 136 5.76 -33.79 -17.72
N GLU A 137 5.75 -33.48 -19.02
CA GLU A 137 5.61 -34.48 -20.09
C GLU A 137 6.75 -35.51 -20.05
N GLY A 138 7.99 -35.06 -19.86
CA GLY A 138 9.15 -35.94 -19.72
C GLY A 138 9.07 -36.87 -18.52
N GLU A 139 8.66 -36.33 -17.36
CA GLU A 139 8.50 -37.10 -16.12
C GLU A 139 7.38 -38.14 -16.25
N LEU A 140 6.22 -37.75 -16.77
CA LEU A 140 5.10 -38.67 -17.01
C LEU A 140 5.47 -39.74 -18.04
N GLY A 141 6.17 -39.38 -19.12
CA GLY A 141 6.65 -40.34 -20.12
C GLY A 141 7.68 -41.33 -19.55
N ARG A 142 8.50 -40.92 -18.58
CA ARG A 142 9.40 -41.83 -17.85
C ARG A 142 8.60 -42.81 -16.97
N GLN A 143 7.63 -42.31 -16.22
CA GLN A 143 6.77 -43.14 -15.36
C GLN A 143 5.97 -44.15 -16.17
N LEU A 144 5.40 -43.73 -17.30
CA LEU A 144 4.63 -44.59 -18.19
C LEU A 144 5.50 -45.73 -18.74
N ARG A 145 6.72 -45.45 -19.20
CA ARG A 145 7.66 -46.50 -19.67
C ARG A 145 8.00 -47.51 -18.57
N VAL A 146 8.19 -47.06 -17.33
CA VAL A 146 8.45 -47.95 -16.20
C VAL A 146 7.25 -48.86 -15.95
N LEU A 147 6.03 -48.31 -15.97
CA LEU A 147 4.80 -49.09 -15.78
C LEU A 147 4.56 -50.07 -16.93
N ASP A 148 4.77 -49.65 -18.18
CA ASP A 148 4.61 -50.49 -19.36
C ASP A 148 5.57 -51.68 -19.33
N ASN A 149 6.85 -51.46 -19.00
CA ASN A 149 7.82 -52.54 -18.83
C ASN A 149 7.43 -53.52 -17.71
N LYS A 150 6.90 -53.02 -16.59
CA LYS A 150 6.39 -53.88 -15.50
C LYS A 150 5.21 -54.73 -15.98
N CYS A 151 4.26 -54.13 -16.70
CA CYS A 151 3.13 -54.84 -17.26
C CYS A 151 3.55 -55.91 -18.28
N ARG A 152 4.53 -55.59 -19.14
CA ARG A 152 5.06 -56.55 -20.13
C ARG A 152 5.72 -57.75 -19.46
N PHE A 153 6.57 -57.51 -18.47
CA PHE A 153 7.20 -58.57 -17.68
C PHE A 153 6.16 -59.51 -17.04
N ILE A 154 5.11 -58.96 -16.43
CA ILE A 154 4.03 -59.75 -15.79
C ILE A 154 3.26 -60.60 -16.82
N LYS A 155 3.12 -60.14 -18.07
CA LYS A 155 2.37 -60.85 -19.12
C LYS A 155 3.18 -61.92 -19.85
N GLU A 156 4.51 -61.79 -19.89
CA GLU A 156 5.42 -62.76 -20.53
C GLU A 156 5.80 -63.92 -19.60
N VAL A 157 5.51 -63.80 -18.29
CA VAL A 157 5.63 -64.86 -17.27
C VAL A 157 4.30 -65.59 -17.12
#